data_AF-A0A835AUL8-F1
#
_entry.id   AF-A0A835AUL8-F1
#
_cell.length_a   1.000
_cell.length_b   1.000
_cell.length_c   1.000
_cell.angle_alpha   90.00
_cell.angle_beta   90.00
_cell.angle_gamma   90.00
#
_symmetry.space_group_name_H-M   'P 1'
#
loop_
_entity.id
_entity.type
_entity.pdbx_description
1 polymer ?
#
loop_
_entity_poly.entity_id
_entity_poly.type
_entity_poly.pdbx_seq_one_letter_code
_entity_poly.pdbx_strand_id
1 'polypeptide(L)'
;MLLESAQGLQAALLGAPPLAGAHLHDVRARAEHELALADVGRSEGGDPAAATDLRLLLALLAVRDGRAADALRLYEEAARDAPFDRCPRALAHHLCLAAGEDDEAVRWSAAYHRLAPEIDGESPVPGMESDETRELVRELLVAATLGGVWPLGYPPDRAIVMHMACGGVDQGLVAALQDKALPAKERLQLRALRVYLHAKVRLLMKKEAQDMAEGDGEASPVSW
;
A
#
# COMPACT_ATOMS: atom_id res chain seq x y z
N MET A 1 -6.71 3.33 -15.09
CA MET A 1 -8.19 3.50 -15.04
C MET A 1 -8.83 2.94 -13.77
N LEU A 2 -8.88 1.63 -13.48
CA LEU A 2 -9.65 1.14 -12.30
C LEU A 2 -9.07 1.61 -10.96
N LEU A 3 -7.74 1.55 -10.82
CA LEU A 3 -7.04 1.99 -9.60
C LEU A 3 -7.25 3.49 -9.33
N GLU A 4 -7.10 4.30 -10.38
CA GLU A 4 -7.37 5.74 -10.32
C GLU A 4 -8.84 6.03 -10.00
N SER A 5 -9.78 5.27 -10.57
CA SER A 5 -11.22 5.39 -10.24
C SER A 5 -11.52 5.01 -8.80
N ALA A 6 -10.88 3.97 -8.26
CA ALA A 6 -11.03 3.57 -6.87
C ALA A 6 -10.55 4.69 -5.93
N GLN A 7 -9.44 5.34 -6.26
CA GLN A 7 -8.93 6.46 -5.48
C GLN A 7 -9.74 7.74 -5.62
N GLY A 8 -10.21 8.05 -6.83
CA GLY A 8 -11.15 9.15 -7.02
C GLY A 8 -12.43 8.94 -6.20
N LEU A 9 -12.91 7.70 -6.12
CA LEU A 9 -14.07 7.36 -5.28
C LEU A 9 -13.76 7.44 -3.78
N GLN A 10 -12.61 6.93 -3.34
CA GLN A 10 -12.17 7.04 -1.94
C GLN A 10 -12.03 8.51 -1.53
N ALA A 11 -11.39 9.33 -2.37
CA ALA A 11 -11.25 10.76 -2.16
C ALA A 11 -12.62 11.45 -2.05
N ALA A 12 -13.56 11.13 -2.95
CA ALA A 12 -14.93 11.64 -2.90
C ALA A 12 -15.68 11.23 -1.63
N LEU A 13 -15.53 9.99 -1.17
CA LEU A 13 -16.14 9.50 0.07
C LEU A 13 -15.58 10.19 1.32
N LEU A 14 -14.29 10.51 1.31
CA LEU A 14 -13.61 11.22 2.39
C LEU A 14 -13.78 12.74 2.31
N GLY A 15 -14.38 13.26 1.24
CA GLY A 15 -14.47 14.72 1.01
C GLY A 15 -13.10 15.38 0.80
N ALA A 16 -12.10 14.62 0.34
CA ALA A 16 -10.72 15.06 0.16
C ALA A 16 -10.35 15.10 -1.34
N PRO A 17 -9.39 15.95 -1.77
CA PRO A 17 -8.83 15.85 -3.11
C PRO A 17 -8.06 14.52 -3.29
N PRO A 18 -8.06 13.91 -4.50
CA PRO A 18 -7.22 12.75 -4.77
C PRO A 18 -5.74 13.07 -4.52
N LEU A 19 -5.03 12.15 -3.86
CA LEU A 19 -3.61 12.31 -3.56
C LEU A 19 -2.74 12.08 -4.81
N ALA A 20 -2.62 13.12 -5.64
CA ALA A 20 -1.86 13.15 -6.88
C ALA A 20 -1.38 14.56 -7.24
N GLY A 21 -0.33 14.67 -8.05
CA GLY A 21 0.17 15.94 -8.61
C GLY A 21 0.45 17.00 -7.54
N ALA A 22 -0.08 18.22 -7.75
CA ALA A 22 0.12 19.34 -6.82
C ALA A 22 -0.33 19.02 -5.38
N HIS A 23 -1.45 18.30 -5.20
CA HIS A 23 -1.90 17.94 -3.87
C HIS A 23 -0.94 16.98 -3.16
N LEU A 24 -0.35 16.03 -3.89
CA LEU A 24 0.69 15.14 -3.36
C LEU A 24 1.91 15.93 -2.91
N HIS A 25 2.35 16.91 -3.71
CA HIS A 25 3.48 17.78 -3.36
C HIS A 25 3.18 18.65 -2.12
N ASP A 26 1.98 19.19 -2.00
CA ASP A 26 1.57 19.98 -0.83
C ASP A 26 1.56 19.14 0.46
N VAL A 27 0.99 17.93 0.40
CA VAL A 27 0.96 17.00 1.55
C VAL A 27 2.38 16.61 1.95
N ARG A 28 3.24 16.32 0.95
CA ARG A 28 4.65 16.01 1.19
C ARG A 28 5.38 17.18 1.86
N ALA A 29 5.23 18.41 1.35
CA ALA A 29 5.90 19.58 1.92
C ALA A 29 5.49 19.84 3.38
N ARG A 30 4.22 19.60 3.72
CA ARG A 30 3.73 19.67 5.11
C ARG A 30 4.36 18.59 5.99
N ALA A 31 4.39 17.33 5.53
CA ALA A 31 5.01 16.24 6.27
C ALA A 31 6.53 16.43 6.45
N GLU A 32 7.23 17.01 5.46
CA GLU A 32 8.65 17.38 5.58
C GLU A 32 8.86 18.47 6.64
N HIS A 33 7.98 19.48 6.68
CA HIS A 33 8.01 20.52 7.70
C HIS A 33 7.75 19.95 9.11
N GLU A 34 6.73 19.10 9.25
CA GLU A 34 6.41 18.43 10.51
C GLU A 34 7.56 17.52 10.98
N LEU A 35 8.22 16.81 10.06
CA LEU A 35 9.39 15.99 10.41
C LEU A 35 10.53 16.86 10.93
N ALA A 36 10.79 18.01 10.29
CA ALA A 36 11.82 18.94 10.77
C ALA A 36 11.52 19.45 12.18
N LEU A 37 10.25 19.75 12.49
CA LEU A 37 9.82 20.11 13.84
C LEU A 37 9.97 18.96 14.84
N ALA A 38 9.62 17.74 14.43
CA ALA A 38 9.75 16.55 15.26
C ALA A 38 11.21 16.21 15.57
N ASP A 39 12.12 16.35 14.60
CA ASP A 39 13.55 16.12 14.80
C ASP A 39 14.18 17.15 15.75
N VAL A 40 13.77 18.43 15.67
CA VAL A 40 14.15 19.44 16.67
C VAL A 40 13.62 19.05 18.05
N GLY A 41 12.34 18.73 18.16
CA GLY A 41 11.72 18.32 19.43
C GLY A 41 12.38 17.07 20.03
N ARG A 42 12.80 16.11 19.20
CA ARG A 42 13.52 14.91 19.64
C ARG A 42 14.85 15.24 20.32
N SER A 43 15.59 16.22 19.81
CA SER A 43 16.83 16.68 20.42
C SER A 43 16.61 17.33 21.80
N GLU A 44 15.38 17.78 22.06
CA GLU A 44 14.93 18.38 23.32
C GLU A 44 14.17 17.38 24.23
N GLY A 45 14.19 16.08 23.91
CA GLY A 45 13.53 15.03 24.69
C GLY A 45 12.08 14.72 24.29
N GLY A 46 11.65 15.16 23.11
CA GLY A 46 10.35 14.83 22.51
C GLY A 46 10.21 13.37 22.06
N ASP A 47 8.98 13.00 21.67
CA ASP A 47 8.63 11.62 21.32
C ASP A 47 9.34 11.15 20.03
N PRO A 48 10.22 10.14 20.09
CA PRO A 48 10.91 9.62 18.92
C PRO A 48 9.98 8.87 17.95
N ALA A 49 8.77 8.46 18.36
CA ALA A 49 7.84 7.72 17.51
C ALA A 49 7.23 8.61 16.40
N ALA A 50 6.89 9.86 16.72
CA ALA A 50 6.31 10.79 15.74
C ALA A 50 7.23 11.02 14.54
N ALA A 51 8.54 11.13 14.77
CA ALA A 51 9.53 11.29 13.70
C ALA A 51 9.67 10.02 12.85
N THR A 52 9.47 8.83 13.43
CA THR A 52 9.42 7.56 12.69
C THR A 52 8.17 7.50 11.81
N ASP A 53 6.99 7.80 12.36
CA ASP A 53 5.72 7.81 11.63
C ASP A 53 5.74 8.78 10.44
N LEU A 54 6.32 9.97 10.63
CA LEU A 54 6.49 10.96 9.56
C LEU A 54 7.45 10.47 8.48
N ARG A 55 8.52 9.73 8.82
CA ARG A 55 9.39 9.09 7.82
C ARG A 55 8.66 7.99 7.05
N LEU A 56 7.84 7.18 7.71
CA LEU A 56 7.01 6.17 7.03
C LEU A 56 6.01 6.81 6.07
N LEU A 57 5.34 7.89 6.49
CA LEU A 57 4.44 8.66 5.63
C LEU A 57 5.20 9.26 4.42
N LEU A 58 6.33 9.92 4.65
CA LEU A 58 7.14 10.50 3.57
C LEU A 58 7.66 9.44 2.60
N ALA A 59 7.99 8.24 3.09
CA ALA A 59 8.38 7.12 2.24
C ALA A 59 7.22 6.69 1.35
N LEU A 60 6.01 6.50 1.89
CA LEU A 60 4.81 6.20 1.11
C LEU A 60 4.53 7.27 0.03
N LEU A 61 4.65 8.56 0.39
CA LEU A 61 4.50 9.67 -0.55
C LEU A 61 5.59 9.68 -1.62
N ALA A 62 6.83 9.32 -1.28
CA ALA A 62 7.92 9.19 -2.24
C ALA A 62 7.70 8.03 -3.21
N VAL A 63 7.27 6.86 -2.72
CA VAL A 63 6.87 5.74 -3.58
C VAL A 63 5.74 6.14 -4.52
N ARG A 64 4.75 6.88 -4.00
CA ARG A 64 3.62 7.37 -4.77
C ARG A 64 4.02 8.32 -5.91
N ASP A 65 5.12 9.02 -5.73
CA ASP A 65 5.73 9.95 -6.68
C ASP A 65 6.76 9.24 -7.60
N GLY A 66 6.87 7.91 -7.52
CA GLY A 66 7.82 7.11 -8.32
C GLY A 66 9.26 7.13 -7.80
N ARG A 67 9.51 7.72 -6.62
CA ARG A 67 10.85 7.89 -6.04
C ARG A 67 11.17 6.79 -5.04
N ALA A 68 11.29 5.55 -5.53
CA ALA A 68 11.56 4.36 -4.71
C ALA A 68 12.86 4.46 -3.90
N ALA A 69 13.94 4.99 -4.50
CA ALA A 69 15.21 5.17 -3.81
C ALA A 69 15.12 6.13 -2.61
N ASP A 70 14.37 7.23 -2.75
CA ASP A 70 14.13 8.16 -1.64
C ASP A 70 13.33 7.51 -0.52
N ALA A 71 12.34 6.68 -0.86
CA ALA A 71 11.56 5.93 0.10
C ALA A 71 12.40 4.90 0.86
N LEU A 72 13.27 4.15 0.19
CA LEU A 72 14.19 3.20 0.83
C LEU A 72 15.13 3.90 1.82
N ARG A 73 15.67 5.08 1.45
CA ARG A 73 16.47 5.89 2.37
C ARG A 73 15.68 6.28 3.62
N LEU A 74 14.42 6.70 3.46
CA LEU A 74 13.54 7.07 4.58
C LEU A 74 13.21 5.86 5.48
N TYR A 75 12.99 4.68 4.90
CA TYR A 75 12.82 3.45 5.68
C TYR A 75 14.08 3.05 6.43
N GLU A 76 15.26 3.24 5.84
CA GLU A 76 16.53 2.99 6.52
C GLU A 76 16.74 3.95 7.71
N GLU A 77 16.43 5.23 7.53
CA GLU A 77 16.45 6.22 8.61
C GLU A 77 15.48 5.86 9.73
N ALA A 78 14.24 5.50 9.39
CA ALA A 78 13.25 5.03 10.36
C ALA A 78 13.72 3.77 11.11
N ALA A 79 14.30 2.80 10.41
CA ALA A 79 14.82 1.55 10.99
C ALA A 79 16.05 1.77 11.89
N ARG A 80 16.85 2.80 11.61
CA ARG A 80 18.00 3.22 12.41
C ARG A 80 17.57 3.92 13.69
N ASP A 81 16.57 4.79 13.57
CA ASP A 81 16.05 5.60 14.66
C ASP A 81 15.14 4.81 15.62
N ALA A 82 14.46 3.79 15.09
CA ALA A 82 13.68 2.82 15.86
C ALA A 82 14.20 1.39 15.60
N PRO A 83 15.33 0.96 16.22
CA PRO A 83 15.97 -0.33 15.93
C PRO A 83 15.09 -1.56 16.16
N PHE A 84 14.12 -1.46 17.08
CA PHE A 84 13.21 -2.56 17.42
C PHE A 84 11.88 -2.50 16.67
N ASP A 85 11.64 -1.43 15.91
CA ASP A 85 10.46 -1.35 15.06
C ASP A 85 10.67 -2.22 13.81
N ARG A 86 9.72 -3.12 13.60
CA ARG A 86 9.71 -4.07 12.49
C ARG A 86 9.07 -3.48 11.24
N CYS A 87 8.21 -2.48 11.38
CA CYS A 87 7.42 -1.92 10.29
C CYS A 87 8.28 -1.35 9.15
N PRO A 88 9.32 -0.52 9.39
CA PRO A 88 10.15 0.01 8.30
C PRO A 88 10.84 -1.09 7.48
N ARG A 89 11.24 -2.18 8.13
CA ARG A 89 11.92 -3.32 7.48
C ARG A 89 10.96 -4.14 6.62
N ALA A 90 9.73 -4.35 7.09
CA ALA A 90 8.68 -4.98 6.29
C ALA A 90 8.33 -4.14 5.06
N LEU A 91 8.14 -2.82 5.22
CA LEU A 91 7.81 -1.93 4.12
C LEU A 91 8.94 -1.84 3.09
N ALA A 92 10.20 -1.75 3.54
CA ALA A 92 11.35 -1.77 2.64
C ALA A 92 11.44 -3.11 1.86
N HIS A 93 11.21 -4.24 2.51
CA HIS A 93 11.17 -5.56 1.85
C HIS A 93 10.14 -5.58 0.70
N HIS A 94 8.90 -5.17 0.95
CA HIS A 94 7.85 -5.16 -0.08
C HIS A 94 8.10 -4.13 -1.18
N LEU A 95 8.70 -2.99 -0.87
CA LEU A 95 9.10 -2.00 -1.89
C LEU A 95 10.18 -2.57 -2.81
N CYS A 96 11.18 -3.27 -2.27
CA CYS A 96 12.22 -3.93 -3.08
C CYS A 96 11.62 -5.01 -3.99
N LEU A 97 10.69 -5.84 -3.50
CA LEU A 97 9.96 -6.79 -4.35
C LEU A 97 9.19 -6.09 -5.47
N ALA A 98 8.47 -5.02 -5.14
CA ALA A 98 7.72 -4.22 -6.11
C ALA A 98 8.63 -3.59 -7.18
N ALA A 99 9.85 -3.19 -6.80
CA ALA A 99 10.86 -2.63 -7.69
C ALA A 99 11.67 -3.69 -8.47
N GLY A 100 11.53 -4.98 -8.16
CA GLY A 100 12.32 -6.07 -8.75
C GLY A 100 13.75 -6.18 -8.20
N GLU A 101 14.01 -5.64 -7.00
CA GLU A 101 15.31 -5.68 -6.33
C GLU A 101 15.39 -6.86 -5.35
N ASP A 102 15.42 -8.09 -5.87
CA ASP A 102 15.32 -9.33 -5.07
C ASP A 102 16.40 -9.45 -3.99
N ASP A 103 17.65 -9.11 -4.32
CA ASP A 103 18.77 -9.16 -3.37
C ASP A 103 18.55 -8.22 -2.18
N GLU A 104 18.02 -7.02 -2.44
CA GLU A 104 17.70 -6.03 -1.41
C GLU A 104 16.52 -6.51 -0.55
N ALA A 105 15.50 -7.08 -1.19
CA ALA A 105 14.35 -7.65 -0.51
C ALA A 105 14.78 -8.76 0.47
N VAL A 106 15.72 -9.63 0.08
CA VAL A 106 16.29 -10.67 0.95
C VAL A 106 17.02 -10.07 2.14
N ARG A 107 17.79 -8.99 1.94
CA ARG A 107 18.47 -8.28 3.05
C ARG A 107 17.47 -7.70 4.05
N TRP A 108 16.42 -7.05 3.57
CA TRP A 108 15.38 -6.49 4.43
C TRP A 108 14.57 -7.57 5.17
N SER A 109 14.24 -8.67 4.51
CA SER A 109 13.62 -9.83 5.15
C SER A 109 14.51 -10.40 6.26
N ALA A 110 15.80 -10.61 5.99
CA ALA A 110 16.73 -11.08 7.01
C ALA A 110 16.83 -10.11 8.21
N ALA A 111 16.82 -8.80 7.96
CA ALA A 111 16.80 -7.78 9.02
C ALA A 111 15.49 -7.81 9.82
N TYR A 112 14.36 -8.06 9.17
CA TYR A 112 13.05 -8.21 9.80
C TYR A 112 13.00 -9.44 10.73
N HIS A 113 13.42 -10.61 10.24
CA HIS A 113 13.37 -11.86 11.00
C HIS A 113 14.30 -11.89 12.23
N ARG A 114 15.33 -11.04 12.27
CA ARG A 114 16.12 -10.84 13.52
C ARG A 114 15.27 -10.29 14.67
N LEU A 115 14.21 -9.54 14.36
CA LEU A 115 13.28 -8.96 15.33
C LEU A 115 12.00 -9.79 15.50
N ALA A 116 11.64 -10.57 14.49
CA ALA A 116 10.50 -11.49 14.45
C ALA A 116 10.98 -12.91 14.13
N PRO A 117 11.60 -13.61 15.10
CA PRO A 117 12.07 -14.96 14.86
C PRO A 117 10.90 -15.87 14.54
N GLU A 118 11.13 -16.80 13.61
CA GLU A 118 10.15 -17.81 13.22
C GLU A 118 9.81 -18.67 14.43
N ILE A 119 8.52 -18.80 14.71
CA ILE A 119 7.98 -19.77 15.66
C ILE A 119 7.22 -20.79 14.80
N ASP A 120 7.60 -22.06 14.89
CA ASP A 120 6.97 -23.20 14.22
C ASP A 120 7.22 -23.40 12.70
N GLY A 121 8.26 -22.79 12.14
CA GLY A 121 8.79 -23.16 10.82
C GLY A 121 7.99 -22.71 9.60
N GLU A 122 6.87 -22.01 9.81
CA GLU A 122 6.32 -21.11 8.79
C GLU A 122 6.99 -19.75 8.94
N SER A 123 7.71 -19.31 7.91
CA SER A 123 8.23 -17.95 7.85
C SER A 123 7.09 -17.02 7.43
N PRO A 124 6.50 -16.21 8.32
CA PRO A 124 5.48 -15.27 7.92
C PRO A 124 6.12 -14.23 6.99
N VAL A 125 5.48 -13.98 5.84
CA VAL A 125 5.86 -12.88 4.94
C VAL A 125 5.97 -11.59 5.77
N PRO A 126 7.09 -10.83 5.68
CA PRO A 126 7.32 -9.67 6.54
C PRO A 126 6.12 -8.71 6.61
N GLY A 127 5.65 -8.41 7.82
CA GLY A 127 4.57 -7.46 8.08
C GLY A 127 3.16 -7.98 7.82
N MET A 128 2.98 -9.25 7.49
CA MET A 128 1.66 -9.84 7.25
C MET A 128 1.00 -10.42 8.51
N GLU A 129 1.75 -10.53 9.60
CA GLU A 129 1.28 -11.07 10.89
C GLU A 129 0.43 -10.07 11.71
N SER A 130 0.62 -8.77 11.50
CA SER A 130 -0.13 -7.71 12.18
C SER A 130 -1.07 -7.01 11.21
N ASP A 131 -2.31 -6.76 11.65
CA ASP A 131 -3.31 -6.08 10.82
C ASP A 131 -2.82 -4.68 10.39
N GLU A 132 -2.19 -3.94 11.31
CA GLU A 132 -1.66 -2.59 11.06
C GLU A 132 -0.57 -2.57 9.98
N THR A 133 0.48 -3.40 10.13
CA THR A 133 1.56 -3.46 9.14
C THR A 133 1.05 -4.00 7.81
N ARG A 134 0.11 -4.94 7.82
CA ARG A 134 -0.50 -5.48 6.61
C ARG A 134 -1.25 -4.40 5.82
N GLU A 135 -1.98 -3.50 6.48
CA GLU A 135 -2.62 -2.39 5.78
C GLU A 135 -1.59 -1.39 5.24
N LEU A 136 -0.51 -1.12 5.96
CA LEU A 136 0.59 -0.26 5.46
C LEU A 136 1.28 -0.88 4.23
N VAL A 137 1.49 -2.19 4.22
CA VAL A 137 2.02 -2.92 3.05
C VAL A 137 1.05 -2.82 1.88
N ARG A 138 -0.26 -2.95 2.10
CA ARG A 138 -1.25 -2.80 1.03
C ARG A 138 -1.25 -1.39 0.42
N GLU A 139 -1.21 -0.36 1.27
CA GLU A 139 -1.14 1.03 0.82
C GLU A 139 0.18 1.29 0.05
N LEU A 140 1.30 0.74 0.54
CA LEU A 140 2.58 0.81 -0.16
C LEU A 140 2.50 0.22 -1.57
N LEU A 141 1.91 -0.97 -1.73
CA LEU A 141 1.80 -1.63 -3.03
C LEU A 141 0.89 -0.88 -4.01
N VAL A 142 -0.21 -0.30 -3.50
CA VAL A 142 -1.06 0.62 -4.27
C VAL A 142 -0.27 1.87 -4.67
N ALA A 143 0.50 2.44 -3.74
CA ALA A 143 1.36 3.60 -4.02
C ALA A 143 2.45 3.29 -5.04
N ALA A 144 3.11 2.14 -4.94
CA ALA A 144 4.16 1.70 -5.85
C ALA A 144 3.63 1.52 -7.27
N THR A 145 2.43 0.96 -7.41
CA THR A 145 1.76 0.85 -8.70
C THR A 145 1.51 2.21 -9.34
N LEU A 146 1.03 3.17 -8.55
CA LEU A 146 0.65 4.51 -9.06
C LEU A 146 1.84 5.41 -9.33
N GLY A 147 2.91 5.26 -8.55
CA GLY A 147 4.20 5.88 -8.85
C GLY A 147 4.95 5.21 -10.01
N GLY A 148 4.42 4.11 -10.56
CA GLY A 148 5.07 3.36 -11.63
C GLY A 148 6.29 2.55 -11.18
N VAL A 149 6.50 2.39 -9.87
CA VAL A 149 7.55 1.55 -9.28
C VAL A 149 7.22 0.08 -9.48
N TRP A 150 5.96 -0.32 -9.31
CA TRP A 150 5.50 -1.68 -9.58
C TRP A 150 4.82 -1.78 -10.95
N PRO A 151 5.50 -2.29 -11.98
CA PRO A 151 4.90 -2.49 -13.29
C PRO A 151 3.92 -3.68 -13.24
N LEU A 152 2.64 -3.41 -13.47
CA LEU A 152 1.56 -4.41 -13.50
C LEU A 152 1.52 -5.24 -14.80
N GLY A 153 2.67 -5.75 -15.22
CA GLY A 153 2.82 -6.58 -16.42
C GLY A 153 2.15 -7.94 -16.28
N TYR A 154 2.21 -8.53 -15.08
CA TYR A 154 1.68 -9.86 -14.80
C TYR A 154 0.22 -9.81 -14.30
N PRO A 155 -0.71 -10.62 -14.84
CA PRO A 155 -2.13 -10.55 -14.48
C PRO A 155 -2.44 -10.82 -12.98
N PRO A 156 -1.79 -11.76 -12.28
CA PRO A 156 -1.97 -11.92 -10.83
C PRO A 156 -1.66 -10.67 -10.01
N ASP A 157 -0.63 -9.92 -10.37
CA ASP A 157 -0.27 -8.67 -9.68
C ASP A 157 -1.38 -7.62 -9.84
N ARG A 158 -1.99 -7.56 -11.02
CA ARG A 158 -3.16 -6.70 -11.28
C ARG A 158 -4.34 -7.08 -10.39
N ALA A 159 -4.69 -8.35 -10.32
CA ALA A 159 -5.79 -8.83 -9.48
C ALA A 159 -5.57 -8.48 -8.00
N ILE A 160 -4.33 -8.67 -7.52
CA ILE A 160 -3.91 -8.38 -6.15
C ILE A 160 -4.07 -6.88 -5.85
N VAL A 161 -3.52 -5.99 -6.69
CA VAL A 161 -3.62 -4.54 -6.48
C VAL A 161 -5.06 -4.03 -6.61
N MET A 162 -5.83 -4.57 -7.56
CA MET A 162 -7.26 -4.24 -7.68
C MET A 162 -8.03 -4.62 -6.41
N HIS A 163 -7.75 -5.80 -5.84
CA HIS A 163 -8.38 -6.23 -4.60
C HIS A 163 -8.06 -5.28 -3.45
N MET A 164 -6.79 -4.89 -3.28
CA MET A 164 -6.37 -3.94 -2.25
C MET A 164 -7.06 -2.58 -2.40
N ALA A 165 -7.03 -2.00 -3.61
CA ALA A 165 -7.62 -0.70 -3.87
C ALA A 165 -9.14 -0.67 -3.63
N CYS A 166 -9.84 -1.75 -3.99
CA CYS A 166 -11.27 -1.87 -3.72
C CYS A 166 -11.58 -2.16 -2.26
N GLY A 167 -10.68 -2.81 -1.52
CA GLY A 167 -10.77 -2.96 -0.07
C GLY A 167 -10.80 -1.61 0.66
N GLY A 168 -9.92 -0.67 0.28
CA GLY A 168 -9.91 0.68 0.84
C GLY A 168 -11.22 1.46 0.58
N VAL A 169 -11.78 1.34 -0.64
CA VAL A 169 -13.10 1.89 -0.97
C VAL A 169 -14.20 1.23 -0.14
N ASP A 170 -14.17 -0.10 0.02
CA ASP A 170 -15.17 -0.83 0.81
C ASP A 170 -15.17 -0.37 2.28
N GLN A 171 -13.98 -0.21 2.87
CA GLN A 171 -13.82 0.32 4.23
C GLN A 171 -14.40 1.73 4.35
N GLY A 172 -14.08 2.62 3.40
CA GLY A 172 -14.66 3.97 3.36
C GLY A 172 -16.19 3.97 3.24
N LEU A 173 -16.75 3.08 2.41
CA LEU A 173 -18.20 2.90 2.28
C LEU A 173 -18.83 2.35 3.57
N VAL A 174 -18.18 1.41 4.26
CA VAL A 174 -18.64 0.89 5.54
C VAL A 174 -18.63 1.97 6.61
N ALA A 175 -17.56 2.77 6.69
CA ALA A 175 -17.46 3.90 7.60
C ALA A 175 -18.56 4.94 7.32
N ALA A 176 -18.77 5.32 6.06
CA ALA A 176 -19.84 6.25 5.67
C ALA A 176 -21.25 5.71 6.03
N LEU A 177 -21.46 4.39 5.91
CA LEU A 177 -22.73 3.76 6.28
C LEU A 177 -22.99 3.73 7.80
N GLN A 178 -21.96 3.88 8.62
CA GLN A 178 -22.08 3.99 10.07
C GLN A 178 -22.54 5.38 10.53
N ASP A 179 -22.54 6.38 9.63
CA ASP A 179 -23.04 7.72 9.95
C ASP A 179 -24.55 7.73 10.23
N LYS A 180 -24.89 8.12 11.47
CA LYS A 180 -26.26 8.22 11.96
C LYS A 180 -27.02 9.38 11.33
N ALA A 181 -26.33 10.41 10.86
CA ALA A 181 -26.92 11.58 10.20
C ALA A 181 -27.31 11.30 8.73
N LEU A 182 -26.81 10.21 8.13
CA LEU A 182 -26.99 9.93 6.72
C LEU A 182 -28.47 9.66 6.34
N PRO A 183 -29.07 10.37 5.37
CA PRO A 183 -30.43 10.11 4.90
C PRO A 183 -30.65 8.67 4.39
N ALA A 184 -31.86 8.14 4.53
CA ALA A 184 -32.18 6.76 4.13
C ALA A 184 -31.94 6.47 2.64
N LYS A 185 -32.20 7.46 1.77
CA LYS A 185 -31.94 7.38 0.33
C LYS A 185 -30.45 7.20 0.03
N GLU A 186 -29.61 8.01 0.69
CA GLU A 186 -28.16 7.98 0.52
C GLU A 186 -27.56 6.68 1.08
N ARG A 187 -28.06 6.20 2.23
CA ARG A 187 -27.70 4.85 2.74
C ARG A 187 -27.99 3.75 1.73
N LEU A 188 -29.12 3.80 1.03
CA LEU A 188 -29.46 2.82 0.01
C LEU A 188 -28.53 2.92 -1.20
N GLN A 189 -28.19 4.15 -1.63
CA GLN A 189 -27.25 4.39 -2.72
C GLN A 189 -25.84 3.85 -2.40
N LEU A 190 -25.32 4.12 -1.20
CA LEU A 190 -24.02 3.59 -0.77
C LEU A 190 -24.00 2.06 -0.70
N ARG A 191 -25.09 1.43 -0.20
CA ARG A 191 -25.23 -0.04 -0.22
C ARG A 191 -25.24 -0.61 -1.63
N ALA A 192 -25.95 0.03 -2.56
CA ALA A 192 -26.00 -0.39 -3.96
C ALA A 192 -24.62 -0.26 -4.63
N LEU A 193 -23.93 0.86 -4.40
CA LEU A 193 -22.57 1.09 -4.90
C LEU A 193 -21.59 0.02 -4.39
N ARG A 194 -21.64 -0.31 -3.10
CA ARG A 194 -20.83 -1.35 -2.48
C ARG A 194 -21.03 -2.72 -3.14
N VAL A 195 -22.28 -3.13 -3.36
CA VAL A 195 -22.61 -4.40 -4.04
C VAL A 195 -22.10 -4.40 -5.48
N TYR A 196 -22.30 -3.29 -6.19
CA TYR A 196 -21.85 -3.14 -7.58
C TYR A 196 -20.32 -3.25 -7.71
N LEU A 197 -19.57 -2.56 -6.84
CA LEU A 197 -18.10 -2.61 -6.81
C LEU A 197 -17.61 -4.04 -6.59
N HIS A 198 -18.14 -4.74 -5.57
CA HIS A 198 -17.78 -6.14 -5.33
C HIS A 198 -18.06 -7.04 -6.52
N ALA A 199 -19.21 -6.87 -7.17
CA ALA A 199 -19.56 -7.65 -8.36
C ALA A 199 -18.58 -7.38 -9.52
N LYS A 200 -18.22 -6.11 -9.76
CA LYS A 200 -17.28 -5.71 -10.81
C LYS A 200 -15.87 -6.23 -10.57
N VAL A 201 -15.34 -6.08 -9.36
CA VAL A 201 -14.02 -6.59 -8.98
C VAL A 201 -13.95 -8.09 -9.13
N ARG A 202 -14.98 -8.81 -8.65
CA ARG A 202 -15.07 -10.27 -8.82
C ARG A 202 -15.09 -10.68 -10.30
N LEU A 203 -15.79 -9.94 -11.17
CA LEU A 203 -15.81 -10.22 -12.60
C LEU A 203 -14.44 -9.99 -13.25
N LEU A 204 -13.75 -8.91 -12.87
CA LEU A 204 -12.41 -8.61 -13.38
C LEU A 204 -11.40 -9.67 -12.94
N MET A 205 -11.39 -10.06 -11.66
CA MET A 205 -10.52 -11.13 -11.17
C MET A 205 -10.80 -12.47 -11.86
N LYS A 206 -12.08 -12.79 -12.12
CA LYS A 206 -12.45 -14.00 -12.88
C LYS A 206 -11.94 -13.94 -14.32
N LYS A 207 -12.04 -12.78 -14.97
CA LYS A 207 -11.53 -12.59 -16.32
C LYS A 207 -10.01 -12.75 -16.36
N GLU A 208 -9.28 -12.13 -15.44
CA GLU A 208 -7.82 -12.28 -15.39
C GLU A 208 -7.40 -13.74 -15.13
N ALA A 209 -8.13 -14.47 -14.30
CA ALA A 209 -7.89 -15.91 -14.09
C ALA A 209 -8.17 -16.75 -15.35
N GLN A 210 -9.16 -16.36 -16.16
CA GLN A 210 -9.47 -17.03 -17.44
C GLN A 210 -8.41 -16.74 -18.50
N ASP A 211 -8.01 -15.47 -18.64
CA ASP A 211 -6.96 -15.05 -19.58
C ASP A 211 -5.63 -15.79 -19.30
N MET A 212 -5.33 -16.10 -18.04
CA MET A 212 -4.19 -16.94 -17.63
C MET A 212 -4.34 -18.40 -18.07
N ALA A 213 -5.51 -19.00 -17.84
CA ALA A 213 -5.77 -20.39 -18.21
C ALA A 213 -5.74 -20.62 -19.73
N GLU A 214 -6.08 -19.59 -20.51
CA GLU A 214 -6.00 -19.61 -21.98
C GLU A 214 -4.57 -19.36 -22.49
N GLY A 215 -3.80 -18.48 -21.84
CA GLY A 215 -2.39 -18.20 -22.17
C GLY A 215 -1.43 -19.38 -21.91
N ASP A 216 -1.66 -20.16 -20.85
CA ASP A 216 -0.89 -21.40 -20.58
C ASP A 216 -1.28 -22.55 -21.54
N GLY A 217 -2.39 -22.43 -22.26
CA GLY A 217 -2.87 -23.43 -23.22
C GLY A 217 -2.23 -23.37 -24.62
N GLU A 218 -1.58 -22.26 -24.98
CA GLU A 218 -0.92 -22.09 -26.29
C GLU A 218 0.55 -22.58 -26.31
N ALA A 219 1.15 -22.89 -25.16
CA ALA A 219 2.47 -23.49 -25.07
C ALA A 219 2.41 -25.03 -25.03
N SER A 220 1.79 -25.64 -26.04
CA SER A 220 1.91 -27.09 -26.29
C SER A 220 2.86 -27.32 -27.46
N PRO A 221 3.85 -28.22 -27.35
CA PRO A 221 4.95 -28.30 -28.30
C PRO A 221 4.45 -28.87 -29.62
N VAL A 222 4.67 -28.12 -30.70
CA VAL A 222 4.59 -28.70 -32.05
C VAL A 222 5.73 -29.72 -32.15
N SER A 223 5.37 -30.99 -32.04
CA SER A 223 6.23 -32.11 -32.36
C SER A 223 6.57 -32.08 -33.86
N TRP A 224 7.86 -31.93 -34.18
CA TRP A 224 8.48 -32.48 -35.38
C TRP A 224 9.85 -33.03 -35.02
#